data_AF-A0A9X0CG99-F1
#
_entry.id   AF-A0A9X0CG99-F1
#
_cell.length_a   1.000
_cell.length_b   1.000
_cell.length_c   1.000
_cell.angle_alpha   90.00
_cell.angle_beta   90.00
_cell.angle_gamma   90.00
#
_symmetry.space_group_name_H-M   'P 1'
#
loop_
_entity.id
_entity.type
_entity.pdbx_description
1 polymer ?
#
loop_
_entity_poly.entity_id
_entity_poly.type
_entity_poly.pdbx_seq_one_letter_code
_entity_poly.pdbx_strand_id
1 'polypeptide(L)'
;MFNAFVGLAAGKNCETLDGKWYNQLGSEVFLKHEKDGTLYGEYRTAVERHNGSSGIGHSIVLGSAPYDYPGAAFAFSVVWRNGSSTTVWTGQCLVCENGDETLLTSWLLRAKVNTCIDKWKSTMIGRDTFTRYEQRDGPRKPTGTTEAPPNIVTVIKNWDPDGKNKPCNLNGNWYNTLGSEMIINQGEDSTIKGEYRTAVERETGAAGTSHSKVLGIGQLGGPNSTFAFFVVWRNGASVTGWVGQCHICGENKTEILESTWLLRSKIEKCSDNWKSTLYNEDTFTHTETTPGPRKKDDTHTPDRDDKNPRACKGYQLLFSFTLLSLSMLSSLVQWY
;
A
#
# COMPACT_ATOMS: atom_id res chain seq x y z
N MET A 1 32.39 36.26 -15.46
CA MET A 1 31.07 36.57 -14.87
C MET A 1 30.11 35.45 -15.28
N PHE A 2 30.00 34.41 -14.45
CA PHE A 2 29.03 33.33 -14.65
C PHE A 2 27.77 33.72 -13.88
N ASN A 3 26.73 34.18 -14.58
CA ASN A 3 25.42 34.36 -14.00
C ASN A 3 24.74 32.99 -13.89
N ALA A 4 24.90 32.35 -12.74
CA ALA A 4 24.02 31.25 -12.35
C ALA A 4 22.68 31.87 -11.92
N PHE A 5 21.68 31.79 -12.79
CA PHE A 5 20.29 31.96 -12.39
C PHE A 5 19.92 30.76 -11.51
N VAL A 6 20.13 30.90 -10.20
CA VAL A 6 19.47 30.05 -9.21
C VAL A 6 18.02 30.53 -9.19
N GLY A 7 17.17 29.87 -9.99
CA GLY A 7 15.74 29.94 -9.79
C GLY A 7 15.44 29.30 -8.43
N LEU A 8 15.41 30.12 -7.38
CA LEU A 8 14.74 29.78 -6.13
C LEU A 8 13.26 29.59 -6.48
N ALA A 9 12.88 28.38 -6.87
CA ALA A 9 11.52 27.93 -6.62
C ALA A 9 11.37 27.97 -5.11
N ALA A 10 10.74 29.04 -4.58
CA ALA A 10 10.37 29.12 -3.18
C ALA A 10 9.55 27.86 -2.88
N GLY A 11 10.19 26.90 -2.18
CA GLY A 11 9.55 25.65 -1.81
C GLY A 11 8.33 25.98 -0.97
N LYS A 12 7.18 25.44 -1.35
CA LYS A 12 5.91 25.72 -0.66
C LYS A 12 5.79 24.90 0.62
N ASN A 13 6.87 24.67 1.38
CA ASN A 13 6.86 23.93 2.65
C ASN A 13 5.95 22.68 2.68
N CYS A 14 5.95 21.86 1.64
CA CYS A 14 5.08 20.69 1.48
C CYS A 14 3.56 20.98 1.46
N GLU A 15 3.15 22.18 1.02
CA GLU A 15 1.75 22.56 0.74
C GLU A 15 1.15 21.73 -0.38
N THR A 16 1.96 21.24 -1.32
CA THR A 16 1.48 20.40 -2.42
C THR A 16 2.50 19.34 -2.82
N LEU A 17 1.98 18.17 -3.18
CA LEU A 17 2.76 17.10 -3.81
C LEU A 17 2.87 17.29 -5.34
N ASP A 18 2.16 18.27 -5.92
CA ASP A 18 2.15 18.56 -7.35
C ASP A 18 3.56 18.78 -7.92
N GLY A 19 3.78 18.29 -9.13
CA GLY A 19 4.98 18.52 -9.92
C GLY A 19 5.93 17.33 -9.96
N LYS A 20 7.16 17.61 -10.38
CA LYS A 20 8.20 16.60 -10.56
C LYS A 20 8.99 16.38 -9.28
N TRP A 21 9.44 15.15 -9.13
CA TRP A 21 10.25 14.66 -8.02
C TRP A 21 11.26 13.65 -8.55
N TYR A 22 12.49 13.70 -8.04
CA TYR A 22 13.61 12.88 -8.50
C TYR A 22 14.22 12.11 -7.35
N ASN A 23 14.41 10.80 -7.51
CA ASN A 23 15.04 9.99 -6.48
C ASN A 23 16.56 9.85 -6.66
N GLN A 24 17.21 9.30 -5.63
CA GLN A 24 18.65 9.04 -5.60
C GLN A 24 19.15 8.07 -6.67
N LEU A 25 18.24 7.33 -7.32
CA LEU A 25 18.57 6.41 -8.41
C LEU A 25 18.52 7.08 -9.79
N GLY A 26 18.09 8.34 -9.87
CA GLY A 26 17.90 9.09 -11.11
C GLY A 26 16.51 8.93 -11.72
N SER A 27 15.56 8.32 -11.02
CA SER A 27 14.18 8.15 -11.49
C SER A 27 13.38 9.44 -11.32
N GLU A 28 12.41 9.66 -12.20
CA GLU A 28 11.49 10.80 -12.17
C GLU A 28 10.07 10.30 -11.87
N VAL A 29 9.41 10.96 -10.92
CA VAL A 29 7.96 10.85 -10.73
C VAL A 29 7.33 12.23 -10.88
N PHE A 30 6.31 12.32 -11.73
CA PHE A 30 5.42 13.47 -11.77
C PHE A 30 4.15 13.10 -11.01
N LEU A 31 3.77 13.95 -10.07
CA LEU A 31 2.54 13.81 -9.31
C LEU A 31 1.64 15.00 -9.59
N LYS A 32 0.35 14.72 -9.68
CA LYS A 32 -0.67 15.71 -9.47
C LYS A 32 -1.57 15.26 -8.34
N HIS A 33 -1.94 16.23 -7.52
CA HIS A 33 -2.81 16.08 -6.38
C HIS A 33 -4.17 16.68 -6.71
N GLU A 34 -5.20 15.84 -6.66
CA GLU A 34 -6.58 16.27 -6.84
C GLU A 34 -7.23 16.59 -5.50
N LYS A 35 -8.25 17.46 -5.55
CA LYS A 35 -8.98 17.95 -4.37
C LYS A 35 -9.66 16.84 -3.57
N ASP A 36 -9.95 15.71 -4.21
CA ASP A 36 -10.54 14.53 -3.56
C ASP A 36 -9.50 13.67 -2.81
N GLY A 37 -8.24 14.08 -2.84
CA GLY A 37 -7.11 13.40 -2.23
C GLY A 37 -6.48 12.31 -3.09
N THR A 38 -6.88 12.17 -4.35
CA THR A 38 -6.24 11.27 -5.31
C THR A 38 -4.91 11.87 -5.77
N LEU A 39 -3.87 11.02 -5.84
CA LEU A 39 -2.63 11.32 -6.55
C LEU A 39 -2.61 10.57 -7.87
N TYR A 40 -2.26 11.23 -8.96
CA TYR A 40 -2.01 10.57 -10.24
C TYR A 40 -0.74 11.09 -10.88
N GLY A 41 -0.23 10.36 -11.88
CA GLY A 41 0.82 10.87 -12.73
C GLY A 41 1.61 9.79 -13.43
N GLU A 42 2.90 10.05 -13.63
CA GLU A 42 3.79 9.19 -14.41
C GLU A 42 5.07 8.91 -13.64
N TYR A 43 5.53 7.67 -13.69
CA TYR A 43 6.82 7.26 -13.16
C TYR A 43 7.74 6.79 -14.30
N ARG A 44 8.98 7.29 -14.31
CA ARG A 44 10.07 6.84 -15.19
C ARG A 44 11.22 6.36 -14.33
N THR A 45 11.42 5.04 -14.31
CA THR A 45 12.50 4.44 -13.54
C THR A 45 13.82 4.50 -14.29
N ALA A 46 14.89 4.89 -13.58
CA ALA A 46 16.27 4.82 -14.09
C ALA A 46 16.89 3.43 -13.94
N VAL A 47 16.25 2.55 -13.17
CA VAL A 47 16.75 1.21 -12.87
C VAL A 47 15.67 0.17 -13.08
N GLU A 48 16.09 -1.03 -13.46
CA GLU A 48 15.20 -2.16 -13.61
C GLU A 48 15.96 -3.46 -13.32
N ARG A 49 15.23 -4.51 -12.92
CA ARG A 49 15.83 -5.79 -12.55
C ARG A 49 16.41 -6.52 -13.77
N HIS A 50 15.67 -6.47 -14.87
CA HIS A 50 16.03 -7.02 -16.17
C HIS A 50 15.58 -6.04 -17.24
N ASN A 51 16.28 -6.02 -18.38
CA ASN A 51 15.95 -5.11 -19.47
C ASN A 51 14.48 -5.25 -19.91
N GLY A 52 13.72 -4.16 -19.88
CA GLY A 52 12.28 -4.11 -20.20
C GLY A 52 11.35 -4.64 -19.10
N SER A 53 11.82 -4.82 -17.86
CA SER A 53 10.97 -5.24 -16.74
C SER A 53 10.04 -4.14 -16.23
N SER A 54 10.40 -2.87 -16.42
CA SER A 54 9.50 -1.73 -16.17
C SER A 54 8.49 -1.47 -17.30
N GLY A 55 8.63 -2.15 -18.44
CA GLY A 55 7.88 -1.87 -19.67
C GLY A 55 8.54 -0.81 -20.55
N ILE A 56 7.81 -0.32 -21.56
CA ILE A 56 8.30 0.66 -22.53
C ILE A 56 7.77 2.05 -22.14
N GLY A 57 8.67 2.97 -21.80
CA GLY A 57 8.33 4.36 -21.49
C GLY A 57 7.97 4.59 -20.02
N HIS A 58 6.97 5.44 -19.76
CA HIS A 58 6.51 5.75 -18.42
C HIS A 58 5.44 4.76 -17.94
N SER A 59 5.31 4.61 -16.63
CA SER A 59 4.24 3.86 -15.98
C SER A 59 3.28 4.80 -15.25
N ILE A 60 2.02 4.39 -15.09
CA ILE A 60 1.00 5.18 -14.41
C ILE A 60 1.23 5.12 -12.90
N VAL A 61 1.10 6.29 -12.27
CA VAL A 61 1.05 6.43 -10.82
C VAL A 61 -0.39 6.62 -10.39
N LEU A 62 -0.80 5.89 -9.36
CA LEU A 62 -2.02 6.17 -8.60
C LEU A 62 -1.71 6.14 -7.10
N GLY A 63 -2.18 7.14 -6.36
CA GLY A 63 -1.94 7.27 -4.94
C GLY A 63 -3.07 7.99 -4.21
N SER A 64 -2.88 8.17 -2.90
CA SER A 64 -3.74 9.01 -2.07
C SER A 64 -2.93 9.79 -1.05
N ALA A 65 -3.30 11.06 -0.92
CA ALA A 65 -2.88 11.97 0.13
C ALA A 65 -4.03 12.93 0.42
N PRO A 66 -4.30 13.32 1.68
CA PRO A 66 -5.27 14.38 1.94
C PRO A 66 -4.83 15.71 1.31
N TYR A 67 -5.72 16.39 0.58
CA TYR A 67 -5.40 17.58 -0.24
C TYR A 67 -4.95 18.80 0.58
N ASP A 68 -5.68 19.15 1.64
CA ASP A 68 -5.42 20.35 2.44
C ASP A 68 -4.68 20.06 3.76
N TYR A 69 -3.85 19.00 3.79
CA TYR A 69 -3.09 18.62 4.97
C TYR A 69 -1.59 18.58 4.65
N PRO A 70 -0.90 19.73 4.69
CA PRO A 70 0.53 19.80 4.44
C PRO A 70 1.32 18.81 5.32
N GLY A 71 2.27 18.12 4.69
CA GLY A 71 3.07 17.10 5.34
C GLY A 71 2.25 15.90 5.87
N ALA A 72 1.03 15.68 5.39
CA ALA A 72 0.33 14.42 5.64
C ALA A 72 1.10 13.22 5.08
N ALA A 73 0.91 12.07 5.71
CA ALA A 73 1.38 10.81 5.17
C ALA A 73 0.60 10.47 3.88
N PHE A 74 1.30 9.98 2.87
CA PHE A 74 0.74 9.61 1.58
C PHE A 74 1.23 8.24 1.12
N ALA A 75 0.48 7.65 0.19
CA ALA A 75 0.94 6.48 -0.55
C ALA A 75 0.71 6.67 -2.04
N PHE A 76 1.57 6.09 -2.87
CA PHE A 76 1.31 5.93 -4.29
C PHE A 76 1.86 4.60 -4.78
N SER A 77 1.32 4.13 -5.89
CA SER A 77 1.67 2.86 -6.49
C SER A 77 1.95 3.01 -7.98
N VAL A 78 2.80 2.14 -8.49
CA VAL A 78 3.14 2.00 -9.90
C VAL A 78 2.99 0.53 -10.30
N VAL A 79 2.22 0.28 -11.35
CA VAL A 79 2.07 -1.06 -11.96
C VAL A 79 3.03 -1.18 -13.14
N TRP A 80 3.93 -2.15 -13.07
CA TRP A 80 4.96 -2.38 -14.08
C TRP A 80 4.53 -3.46 -15.08
N ARG A 81 4.82 -3.23 -16.36
CA ARG A 81 4.67 -4.23 -17.45
C ARG A 81 3.35 -5.01 -17.34
N ASN A 82 2.22 -4.30 -17.44
CA ASN A 82 0.87 -4.87 -17.40
C ASN A 82 0.62 -5.80 -16.19
N GLY A 83 1.08 -5.42 -14.99
CA GLY A 83 0.87 -6.18 -13.76
C GLY A 83 1.82 -7.36 -13.56
N SER A 84 2.97 -7.37 -14.24
CA SER A 84 4.04 -8.34 -13.96
C SER A 84 4.72 -8.06 -12.61
N SER A 85 4.70 -6.82 -12.17
CA SER A 85 5.02 -6.43 -10.81
C SER A 85 4.34 -5.11 -10.45
N THR A 86 4.21 -4.82 -9.17
CA THR A 86 3.65 -3.57 -8.66
C THR A 86 4.55 -3.08 -7.52
N THR A 87 4.82 -1.78 -7.47
CA THR A 87 5.50 -1.16 -6.33
C THR A 87 4.58 -0.18 -5.64
N VAL A 88 4.47 -0.26 -4.31
CA VAL A 88 3.82 0.76 -3.47
C VAL A 88 4.88 1.51 -2.68
N TRP A 89 4.79 2.83 -2.66
CA TRP A 89 5.54 3.71 -1.77
C TRP A 89 4.59 4.25 -0.71
N THR A 90 5.07 4.30 0.52
CA THR A 90 4.45 5.05 1.61
C THR A 90 5.45 6.08 2.12
N GLY A 91 5.00 7.29 2.40
CA GLY A 91 5.91 8.36 2.73
C GLY A 91 5.23 9.62 3.25
N GLN A 92 6.05 10.66 3.36
CA GLN A 92 5.63 11.98 3.80
C GLN A 92 6.54 13.03 3.16
N CYS A 93 5.99 14.19 2.79
CA CYS A 93 6.78 15.35 2.43
C CYS A 93 7.22 16.10 3.69
N LEU A 94 8.51 16.40 3.79
CA LEU A 94 9.10 17.20 4.85
C LEU A 94 10.07 18.21 4.26
N VAL A 95 10.25 19.35 4.93
CA VAL A 95 11.37 20.25 4.69
C VAL A 95 12.47 19.89 5.67
N CYS A 96 13.61 19.40 5.17
CA CYS A 96 14.73 19.00 6.01
C CYS A 96 15.73 20.16 6.21
N GLU A 97 16.84 19.91 6.92
CA GLU A 97 17.78 20.94 7.40
C GLU A 97 18.36 21.86 6.30
N ASN A 98 18.42 21.38 5.05
CA ASN A 98 18.83 22.16 3.88
C ASN A 98 17.76 23.14 3.37
N GLY A 99 16.55 23.11 3.92
CA GLY A 99 15.42 23.93 3.47
C GLY A 99 14.70 23.38 2.25
N ASP A 100 15.10 22.21 1.74
CA ASP A 100 14.51 21.61 0.54
C ASP A 100 13.36 20.67 0.89
N GLU A 101 12.28 20.75 0.09
CA GLU A 101 11.21 19.77 0.13
C GLU A 101 11.74 18.39 -0.27
N THR A 102 11.46 17.40 0.59
CA THR A 102 11.93 16.04 0.44
C THR A 102 10.79 15.06 0.72
N LEU A 103 10.53 14.14 -0.22
CA LEU A 103 9.67 12.98 0.03
C LEU A 103 10.51 11.86 0.63
N LEU A 104 10.30 11.59 1.92
CA LEU A 104 10.90 10.44 2.58
C LEU A 104 9.95 9.25 2.45
N THR A 105 10.40 8.21 1.73
CA THR A 105 9.54 7.07 1.40
C THR A 105 10.21 5.74 1.72
N SER A 106 9.37 4.74 1.99
CA SER A 106 9.74 3.33 1.95
C SER A 106 8.82 2.63 0.96
N TRP A 107 9.35 1.62 0.26
CA TRP A 107 8.61 0.94 -0.79
C TRP A 107 8.64 -0.57 -0.64
N LEU A 108 7.59 -1.20 -1.18
CA LEU A 108 7.51 -2.63 -1.41
C LEU A 108 7.24 -2.89 -2.89
N LEU A 109 8.03 -3.77 -3.49
CA LEU A 109 7.82 -4.25 -4.86
C LEU A 109 7.39 -5.72 -4.81
N ARG A 110 6.16 -6.01 -5.26
CA ARG A 110 5.67 -7.37 -5.45
C ARG A 110 5.89 -7.78 -6.90
N ALA A 111 6.65 -8.84 -7.12
CA ALA A 111 6.75 -9.51 -8.42
C ALA A 111 5.68 -10.60 -8.52
N LYS A 112 5.10 -10.75 -9.72
CA LYS A 112 4.21 -11.86 -10.01
C LYS A 112 4.95 -13.18 -9.87
N VAL A 113 4.32 -14.14 -9.20
CA VAL A 113 4.77 -15.54 -9.17
C VAL A 113 3.63 -16.46 -9.57
N ASN A 114 3.98 -17.58 -10.19
CA ASN A 114 3.01 -18.50 -10.79
C ASN A 114 2.53 -19.60 -9.84
N THR A 115 3.25 -19.83 -8.73
CA THR A 115 2.95 -20.91 -7.79
C THR A 115 2.91 -20.39 -6.36
N CYS A 116 2.17 -21.11 -5.51
CA CYS A 116 2.14 -20.82 -4.08
C CYS A 116 3.51 -21.05 -3.42
N ILE A 117 4.35 -21.93 -3.97
CA ILE A 117 5.68 -22.19 -3.42
C ILE A 117 6.61 -20.99 -3.65
N ASP A 118 6.46 -20.27 -4.76
CA ASP A 118 7.33 -19.14 -5.10
C ASP A 118 6.99 -17.84 -4.37
N LYS A 119 5.94 -17.82 -3.54
CA LYS A 119 5.46 -16.62 -2.85
C LYS A 119 6.50 -15.96 -1.94
N TRP A 120 7.30 -16.75 -1.24
CA TRP A 120 8.26 -16.25 -0.24
C TRP A 120 9.31 -15.27 -0.80
N LYS A 121 9.65 -15.38 -2.09
CA LYS A 121 10.67 -14.55 -2.76
C LYS A 121 10.10 -13.37 -3.56
N SER A 122 8.79 -13.15 -3.46
CA SER A 122 8.06 -12.28 -4.40
C SER A 122 8.01 -10.82 -3.97
N THR A 123 8.35 -10.48 -2.73
CA THR A 123 8.33 -9.09 -2.23
C THR A 123 9.74 -8.60 -1.94
N MET A 124 10.12 -7.46 -2.52
CA MET A 124 11.33 -6.70 -2.20
C MET A 124 10.96 -5.44 -1.42
N ILE A 125 11.87 -4.94 -0.58
CA ILE A 125 11.69 -3.73 0.23
C ILE A 125 12.87 -2.78 0.04
N GLY A 126 12.61 -1.47 0.08
CA GLY A 126 13.65 -0.46 0.07
C GLY A 126 13.16 0.91 0.50
N ARG A 127 13.99 1.92 0.26
CA ARG A 127 13.72 3.33 0.55
C ARG A 127 14.13 4.18 -0.63
N ASP A 128 13.31 5.18 -0.90
CA ASP A 128 13.64 6.24 -1.85
C ASP A 128 13.47 7.60 -1.18
N THR A 129 14.38 8.50 -1.51
CA THR A 129 14.30 9.91 -1.13
C THR A 129 14.11 10.70 -2.40
N PHE A 130 12.98 11.40 -2.52
CA PHE A 130 12.73 12.23 -3.70
C PHE A 130 12.87 13.70 -3.37
N THR A 131 13.49 14.45 -4.29
CA THR A 131 13.70 15.90 -4.20
C THR A 131 13.15 16.61 -5.42
N ARG A 132 12.97 17.94 -5.33
CA ARG A 132 12.53 18.77 -6.46
C ARG A 132 13.56 18.92 -7.58
N TYR A 133 14.83 18.71 -7.26
CA TYR A 133 15.94 18.81 -8.20
C TYR A 133 16.53 17.43 -8.50
N GLU A 134 17.16 17.31 -9.67
CA GLU A 134 17.77 16.06 -10.11
C GLU A 134 18.99 15.70 -9.28
N GLN A 135 19.01 14.48 -8.73
CA GLN A 135 20.14 13.94 -7.96
C GLN A 135 21.15 13.21 -8.86
N ARG A 136 20.66 12.65 -9.97
CA ARG A 136 21.42 11.83 -10.92
C ARG A 136 20.73 11.84 -12.28
N ASP A 137 21.53 11.77 -13.34
CA ASP A 137 21.04 11.59 -14.71
C ASP A 137 20.13 10.35 -14.80
N GLY A 138 19.06 10.48 -15.58
CA GLY A 138 18.12 9.40 -15.79
C GLY A 138 17.06 9.77 -16.83
N PRO A 139 16.07 8.89 -17.04
CA PRO A 139 15.01 9.14 -18.01
C PRO A 139 14.14 10.32 -17.56
N ARG A 140 13.75 11.14 -18.52
CA ARG A 140 12.90 12.33 -18.32
C ARG A 140 11.73 12.30 -19.28
N LYS A 141 10.64 12.97 -18.91
CA LYS A 141 9.59 13.31 -19.87
C LYS A 141 10.17 14.19 -20.98
N PRO A 142 10.03 13.84 -22.28
CA PRO A 142 10.57 14.63 -23.37
C PRO A 142 10.04 16.07 -23.36
N THR A 143 10.95 17.03 -23.58
CA THR A 143 10.63 18.45 -23.73
C THR A 143 9.62 18.69 -24.85
N GLY A 144 8.60 19.52 -24.60
CA GLY A 144 7.53 19.84 -25.57
C GLY A 144 6.30 18.95 -25.49
N THR A 145 6.28 17.93 -24.62
CA THR A 145 5.05 17.21 -24.28
C THR A 145 4.26 17.97 -23.21
N THR A 146 2.92 17.95 -23.27
CA THR A 146 2.09 18.62 -22.28
C THR A 146 2.35 18.04 -20.89
N GLU A 147 2.40 18.91 -19.87
CA GLU A 147 2.34 18.51 -18.45
C GLU A 147 0.97 17.95 -18.05
N ALA A 148 0.09 17.73 -19.04
CA ALA A 148 -1.18 17.09 -18.82
C ALA A 148 -0.96 15.70 -18.20
N PRO A 149 -1.82 15.32 -17.26
CA PRO A 149 -1.81 13.98 -16.69
C PRO A 149 -2.00 12.92 -17.77
N PRO A 150 -1.34 11.77 -17.68
CA PRO A 150 -1.72 10.64 -18.49
C PRO A 150 -3.13 10.19 -18.09
N ASN A 151 -3.97 9.83 -19.06
CA ASN A 151 -5.22 9.17 -18.75
C ASN A 151 -4.92 7.72 -18.30
N ILE A 152 -5.40 7.32 -17.12
CA ILE A 152 -5.22 5.96 -16.56
C ILE A 152 -5.60 4.88 -17.59
N VAL A 153 -6.66 5.15 -18.36
CA VAL A 153 -7.26 4.22 -19.33
C VAL A 153 -6.29 3.85 -20.47
N THR A 154 -5.28 4.67 -20.76
CA THR A 154 -4.47 4.52 -21.98
C THR A 154 -3.31 3.53 -21.90
N VAL A 155 -2.91 3.04 -20.72
CA VAL A 155 -1.61 2.34 -20.56
C VAL A 155 -1.70 0.89 -20.07
N ILE A 156 -2.82 0.48 -19.46
CA ILE A 156 -3.02 -0.94 -19.11
C ILE A 156 -3.50 -1.70 -20.35
N LYS A 157 -2.53 -2.15 -21.16
CA LYS A 157 -2.78 -2.92 -22.39
C LYS A 157 -3.12 -4.36 -22.06
N ASN A 158 -4.03 -4.94 -22.84
CA ASN A 158 -4.48 -6.33 -22.77
C ASN A 158 -5.31 -6.63 -21.52
N TRP A 159 -6.28 -5.77 -21.22
CA TRP A 159 -7.37 -6.12 -20.32
C TRP A 159 -8.14 -7.32 -20.87
N ASP A 160 -8.37 -8.30 -20.02
CA ASP A 160 -9.29 -9.39 -20.28
C ASP A 160 -10.69 -8.99 -19.77
N PRO A 161 -11.65 -8.68 -20.68
CA PRO A 161 -12.98 -8.22 -20.29
C PRO A 161 -13.75 -9.23 -19.44
N ASP A 162 -13.46 -10.52 -19.62
CA ASP A 162 -14.04 -11.60 -18.83
C ASP A 162 -13.32 -11.82 -17.49
N GLY A 163 -12.26 -11.05 -17.23
CA GLY A 163 -11.44 -11.13 -16.01
C GLY A 163 -12.24 -11.01 -14.71
N LYS A 164 -13.34 -10.24 -14.72
CA LYS A 164 -14.26 -10.11 -13.57
C LYS A 164 -14.97 -11.44 -13.22
N ASN A 165 -15.06 -12.36 -14.18
CA ASN A 165 -15.70 -13.67 -14.01
C ASN A 165 -14.69 -14.79 -13.77
N LYS A 166 -13.39 -14.45 -13.64
CA LYS A 166 -12.32 -15.41 -13.39
C LYS A 166 -11.99 -15.49 -11.90
N PRO A 167 -11.46 -16.64 -11.43
CA PRO A 167 -10.81 -16.70 -10.14
C PRO A 167 -9.70 -15.64 -10.03
N CYS A 168 -9.42 -15.17 -8.82
CA CYS A 168 -8.60 -13.98 -8.58
C CYS A 168 -9.24 -12.67 -9.04
N ASN A 169 -10.57 -12.59 -8.87
CA ASN A 169 -11.29 -11.34 -8.93
C ASN A 169 -11.17 -10.63 -7.58
N LEU A 170 -10.61 -9.43 -7.57
CA LEU A 170 -10.44 -8.65 -6.34
C LEU A 170 -11.77 -8.18 -5.75
N ASN A 171 -12.87 -8.21 -6.50
CA ASN A 171 -14.15 -7.62 -6.10
C ASN A 171 -14.82 -8.41 -4.97
N GLY A 172 -15.42 -7.66 -4.04
CA GLY A 172 -16.24 -8.22 -2.96
C GLY A 172 -15.61 -8.02 -1.59
N ASN A 173 -16.02 -8.88 -0.64
CA ASN A 173 -15.64 -8.80 0.75
C ASN A 173 -14.45 -9.72 1.04
N TRP A 174 -13.49 -9.18 1.77
CA TRP A 174 -12.25 -9.83 2.16
C TRP A 174 -12.01 -9.63 3.65
N TYR A 175 -11.57 -10.67 4.34
CA TYR A 175 -11.30 -10.67 5.78
C TYR A 175 -9.87 -11.10 6.03
N ASN A 176 -9.15 -10.38 6.90
CA ASN A 176 -7.82 -10.82 7.34
C ASN A 176 -7.86 -11.58 8.67
N THR A 177 -6.73 -12.17 9.03
CA THR A 177 -6.54 -12.95 10.27
C THR A 177 -6.63 -12.11 11.55
N LEU A 178 -6.61 -10.78 11.43
CA LEU A 178 -6.81 -9.88 12.56
C LEU A 178 -8.29 -9.54 12.80
N GLY A 179 -9.18 -9.95 11.88
CA GLY A 179 -10.61 -9.68 11.93
C GLY A 179 -11.04 -8.41 11.18
N SER A 180 -10.14 -7.74 10.46
CA SER A 180 -10.46 -6.58 9.63
C SER A 180 -11.29 -6.99 8.41
N GLU A 181 -12.15 -6.09 7.94
CA GLU A 181 -12.97 -6.26 6.74
C GLU A 181 -12.53 -5.25 5.66
N MET A 182 -12.34 -5.73 4.44
CA MET A 182 -12.10 -4.93 3.25
C MET A 182 -13.19 -5.24 2.21
N ILE A 183 -13.85 -4.22 1.72
CA ILE A 183 -14.86 -4.34 0.65
C ILE A 183 -14.39 -3.50 -0.52
N ILE A 184 -14.04 -4.14 -1.63
CA ILE A 184 -13.42 -3.47 -2.78
C ILE A 184 -14.09 -3.84 -4.10
N ASN A 185 -13.99 -2.91 -5.05
CA ASN A 185 -14.39 -3.08 -6.43
C ASN A 185 -13.32 -2.49 -7.34
N GLN A 186 -12.88 -3.29 -8.30
CA GLN A 186 -11.94 -2.93 -9.36
C GLN A 186 -12.72 -2.55 -10.62
N GLY A 187 -12.56 -1.29 -11.03
CA GLY A 187 -13.12 -0.74 -12.25
C GLY A 187 -12.41 -1.22 -13.51
N GLU A 188 -13.00 -0.92 -14.67
CA GLU A 188 -12.40 -1.23 -15.99
C GLU A 188 -11.14 -0.42 -16.27
N ASP A 189 -11.00 0.72 -15.59
CA ASP A 189 -9.78 1.52 -15.52
C ASP A 189 -8.70 0.89 -14.63
N SER A 190 -8.91 -0.33 -14.14
CA SER A 190 -8.01 -1.07 -13.24
C SER A 190 -7.83 -0.43 -11.85
N THR A 191 -8.57 0.63 -11.56
CA THR A 191 -8.60 1.30 -10.26
C THR A 191 -9.42 0.48 -9.28
N ILE A 192 -8.86 0.24 -8.10
CA ILE A 192 -9.52 -0.42 -6.97
C ILE A 192 -10.07 0.67 -6.05
N LYS A 193 -11.36 0.63 -5.75
CA LYS A 193 -12.03 1.53 -4.81
C LYS A 193 -12.83 0.74 -3.80
N GLY A 194 -12.96 1.25 -2.59
CA GLY A 194 -13.70 0.55 -1.57
C GLY A 194 -13.60 1.17 -0.20
N GLU A 195 -13.78 0.34 0.81
CA GLU A 195 -13.74 0.71 2.22
C GLU A 195 -13.08 -0.39 3.06
N TYR A 196 -12.37 0.05 4.09
CA TYR A 196 -11.62 -0.80 5.01
C TYR A 196 -12.04 -0.49 6.45
N ARG A 197 -12.38 -1.53 7.20
CA ARG A 197 -12.66 -1.49 8.65
C ARG A 197 -11.59 -2.31 9.35
N THR A 198 -10.69 -1.66 10.06
CA THR A 198 -9.63 -2.35 10.79
C THR A 198 -10.14 -2.88 12.13
N ALA A 199 -9.78 -4.10 12.49
CA ALA A 199 -10.02 -4.65 13.83
C ALA A 199 -8.96 -4.24 14.87
N VAL A 200 -7.90 -3.55 14.41
CA VAL A 200 -6.74 -3.21 15.23
C VAL A 200 -6.31 -1.77 15.01
N GLU A 201 -5.78 -1.17 16.06
CA GLU A 201 -5.06 0.10 16.03
C GLU A 201 -3.99 0.11 17.12
N ARG A 202 -2.99 0.99 16.99
CA ARG A 202 -1.91 1.10 17.98
C ARG A 202 -2.28 1.95 19.18
N GLU A 203 -3.09 2.96 18.95
CA GLU A 203 -3.59 3.92 19.91
C GLU A 203 -5.08 4.11 19.63
N THR A 204 -5.88 4.25 20.67
CA THR A 204 -7.33 4.40 20.54
C THR A 204 -7.67 5.59 19.64
N GLY A 205 -8.46 5.34 18.60
CA GLY A 205 -8.87 6.34 17.61
C GLY A 205 -7.84 6.65 16.51
N ALA A 206 -6.70 5.94 16.46
CA ALA A 206 -5.72 6.10 15.38
C ALA A 206 -6.27 5.70 14.01
N ALA A 207 -7.19 4.73 13.97
CA ALA A 207 -7.89 4.34 12.74
C ALA A 207 -9.04 5.27 12.35
N GLY A 208 -9.40 6.23 13.22
CA GLY A 208 -10.60 7.06 13.09
C GLY A 208 -11.85 6.42 13.68
N THR A 209 -12.99 7.10 13.53
CA THR A 209 -14.27 6.70 14.13
C THR A 209 -15.17 5.90 13.20
N SER A 210 -14.78 5.74 11.93
CA SER A 210 -15.55 5.05 10.89
C SER A 210 -14.65 4.20 9.99
N HIS A 211 -15.25 3.53 9.01
CA HIS A 211 -14.49 2.94 7.91
C HIS A 211 -13.61 4.00 7.21
N SER A 212 -12.49 3.54 6.66
CA SER A 212 -11.60 4.36 5.83
C SER A 212 -11.77 4.00 4.36
N LYS A 213 -11.55 4.96 3.47
CA LYS A 213 -11.61 4.72 2.01
C LYS A 213 -10.39 3.92 1.56
N VAL A 214 -10.63 2.98 0.66
CA VAL A 214 -9.59 2.26 -0.08
C VAL A 214 -9.47 2.86 -1.47
N LEU A 215 -8.25 3.15 -1.89
CA LEU A 215 -7.90 3.43 -3.27
C LEU A 215 -6.70 2.56 -3.65
N GLY A 216 -6.64 2.10 -4.89
CA GLY A 216 -5.59 1.18 -5.33
C GLY A 216 -5.60 0.96 -6.83
N ILE A 217 -4.66 0.17 -7.31
CA ILE A 217 -4.50 -0.14 -8.73
C ILE A 217 -3.94 -1.56 -8.88
N GLY A 218 -4.41 -2.28 -9.89
CA GLY A 218 -3.89 -3.60 -10.24
C GLY A 218 -4.33 -3.97 -11.65
N GLN A 219 -3.65 -4.90 -12.31
CA GLN A 219 -4.07 -5.32 -13.65
C GLN A 219 -5.36 -6.14 -13.56
N LEU A 220 -6.47 -5.61 -14.08
CA LEU A 220 -7.73 -6.34 -14.16
C LEU A 220 -7.61 -7.52 -15.15
N GLY A 221 -8.14 -8.68 -14.78
CA GLY A 221 -8.27 -9.86 -15.64
C GLY A 221 -6.98 -10.62 -15.97
N GLY A 222 -5.82 -10.16 -15.50
CA GLY A 222 -4.59 -10.95 -15.57
C GLY A 222 -4.62 -12.05 -14.51
N PRO A 223 -4.55 -13.35 -14.86
CA PRO A 223 -4.38 -14.38 -13.85
C PRO A 223 -3.08 -14.09 -13.09
N ASN A 224 -3.15 -14.08 -11.75
CA ASN A 224 -1.99 -13.85 -10.89
C ASN A 224 -1.36 -12.45 -11.07
N SER A 225 -2.10 -11.43 -11.48
CA SER A 225 -1.58 -10.06 -11.54
C SER A 225 -1.29 -9.51 -10.14
N THR A 226 -0.26 -8.67 -10.06
CA THR A 226 0.04 -7.93 -8.84
C THR A 226 -0.85 -6.69 -8.73
N PHE A 227 -1.15 -6.31 -7.50
CA PHE A 227 -1.95 -5.14 -7.17
C PHE A 227 -1.35 -4.39 -5.99
N ALA A 228 -1.79 -3.16 -5.80
CA ALA A 228 -1.59 -2.42 -4.57
C ALA A 228 -2.87 -1.68 -4.20
N PHE A 229 -3.07 -1.50 -2.90
CA PHE A 229 -4.11 -0.61 -2.38
C PHE A 229 -3.57 0.10 -1.15
N PHE A 230 -4.18 1.23 -0.82
CA PHE A 230 -3.76 2.05 0.30
C PHE A 230 -4.96 2.65 1.01
N VAL A 231 -4.77 2.86 2.31
CA VAL A 231 -5.74 3.43 3.23
C VAL A 231 -5.06 4.56 3.98
N VAL A 232 -5.64 5.75 3.87
CA VAL A 232 -5.20 6.95 4.59
C VAL A 232 -5.99 7.05 5.90
N TRP A 233 -5.28 7.07 7.02
CA TRP A 233 -5.86 7.10 8.35
C TRP A 233 -5.89 8.52 8.90
N ARG A 234 -7.04 8.93 9.45
CA ARG A 234 -7.22 10.18 10.19
C ARG A 234 -6.59 11.39 9.49
N ASN A 235 -7.05 11.68 8.28
CA ASN A 235 -6.57 12.79 7.44
C ASN A 235 -5.03 12.79 7.27
N GLY A 236 -4.43 11.62 7.11
CA GLY A 236 -3.00 11.46 6.85
C GLY A 236 -2.11 11.60 8.08
N ALA A 237 -2.67 11.39 9.28
CA ALA A 237 -1.85 11.12 10.46
C ALA A 237 -1.01 9.85 10.27
N SER A 238 -1.52 8.90 9.49
CA SER A 238 -0.74 7.81 8.92
C SER A 238 -1.38 7.28 7.63
N VAL A 239 -0.66 6.42 6.93
CA VAL A 239 -1.13 5.74 5.71
C VAL A 239 -0.57 4.34 5.68
N THR A 240 -1.40 3.37 5.31
CA THR A 240 -0.92 2.02 5.01
C THR A 240 -1.01 1.77 3.52
N GLY A 241 0.06 1.25 2.92
CA GLY A 241 0.10 0.77 1.55
C GLY A 241 0.38 -0.73 1.53
N TRP A 242 -0.54 -1.50 0.97
CA TRP A 242 -0.38 -2.92 0.71
C TRP A 242 0.03 -3.13 -0.73
N VAL A 243 0.91 -4.10 -0.96
CA VAL A 243 1.18 -4.66 -2.27
C VAL A 243 1.02 -6.17 -2.19
N GLY A 244 0.41 -6.77 -3.20
CA GLY A 244 0.04 -8.17 -3.13
C GLY A 244 -0.23 -8.81 -4.46
N GLN A 245 -0.63 -10.07 -4.37
CA GLN A 245 -1.06 -10.88 -5.49
C GLN A 245 -2.13 -11.85 -5.00
N CYS A 246 -3.16 -12.07 -5.81
CA CYS A 246 -4.11 -13.14 -5.54
C CYS A 246 -3.52 -14.48 -5.95
N HIS A 247 -3.81 -15.51 -5.14
CA HIS A 247 -3.41 -16.88 -5.37
C HIS A 247 -4.55 -17.84 -5.04
N ILE A 248 -4.54 -18.99 -5.70
CA ILE A 248 -5.42 -20.11 -5.39
C ILE A 248 -4.54 -21.23 -4.85
N CYS A 249 -4.62 -21.50 -3.54
CA CYS A 249 -3.71 -22.40 -2.85
C CYS A 249 -4.41 -23.44 -1.99
N GLY A 250 -3.65 -24.49 -1.66
CA GLY A 250 -4.14 -25.62 -0.87
C GLY A 250 -4.99 -26.61 -1.66
N GLU A 251 -5.26 -27.76 -1.05
CA GLU A 251 -6.08 -28.82 -1.64
C GLU A 251 -7.50 -28.34 -1.95
N ASN A 252 -8.03 -27.45 -1.10
CA ASN A 252 -9.36 -26.86 -1.24
C ASN A 252 -9.43 -25.73 -2.28
N LYS A 253 -8.33 -25.42 -2.99
CA LYS A 253 -8.25 -24.36 -4.00
C LYS A 253 -8.84 -23.04 -3.51
N THR A 254 -8.44 -22.63 -2.31
CA THR A 254 -8.94 -21.41 -1.69
C THR A 254 -8.29 -20.20 -2.32
N GLU A 255 -9.12 -19.22 -2.66
CA GLU A 255 -8.68 -17.92 -3.16
C GLU A 255 -8.22 -17.03 -2.00
N ILE A 256 -6.99 -16.53 -2.12
CA ILE A 256 -6.28 -15.84 -1.05
C ILE A 256 -5.60 -14.60 -1.64
N LEU A 257 -5.85 -13.43 -1.06
CA LEU A 257 -5.02 -12.26 -1.31
C LEU A 257 -3.87 -12.28 -0.31
N GLU A 258 -2.67 -12.53 -0.82
CA GLU A 258 -1.47 -12.33 -0.02
C GLU A 258 -0.91 -10.95 -0.27
N SER A 259 -0.59 -10.28 0.82
CA SER A 259 -0.10 -8.93 0.77
C SER A 259 0.95 -8.68 1.83
N THR A 260 1.84 -7.76 1.50
CA THR A 260 2.80 -7.17 2.42
C THR A 260 2.49 -5.69 2.49
N TRP A 261 2.63 -5.08 3.65
CA TRP A 261 2.29 -3.68 3.84
C TRP A 261 3.37 -2.87 4.54
N LEU A 262 3.32 -1.57 4.27
CA LEU A 262 4.01 -0.54 5.03
C LEU A 262 2.98 0.40 5.65
N LEU A 263 3.10 0.67 6.94
CA LEU A 263 2.33 1.70 7.65
C LEU A 263 3.26 2.86 7.98
N ARG A 264 3.10 3.98 7.27
CA ARG A 264 3.84 5.21 7.48
C ARG A 264 3.06 6.14 8.41
N SER A 265 3.64 6.47 9.55
CA SER A 265 3.17 7.52 10.45
C SER A 265 3.73 8.88 10.04
N LYS A 266 2.91 9.93 10.20
CA LYS A 266 3.38 11.31 10.09
C LYS A 266 4.40 11.60 11.20
N ILE A 267 5.47 12.30 10.86
CA ILE A 267 6.48 12.80 11.80
C ILE A 267 6.64 14.30 11.63
N GLU A 268 7.15 14.96 12.66
CA GLU A 268 7.36 16.42 12.66
C GLU A 268 8.77 16.82 12.23
N LYS A 269 9.75 15.91 12.35
CA LYS A 269 11.17 16.19 12.07
C LYS A 269 11.79 15.08 11.23
N CYS A 270 12.68 15.44 10.30
CA CYS A 270 13.40 14.47 9.48
C CYS A 270 14.23 13.48 10.34
N SER A 271 14.71 13.91 11.51
CA SER A 271 15.41 13.04 12.47
C SER A 271 14.56 11.90 13.03
N ASP A 272 13.24 11.97 12.95
CA ASP A 272 12.32 10.92 13.41
C ASP A 272 11.97 9.90 12.32
N ASN A 273 12.54 10.03 11.11
CA ASN A 273 12.23 9.16 9.97
C ASN A 273 12.61 7.69 10.20
N TRP A 274 13.54 7.41 11.11
CA TRP A 274 13.98 6.04 11.37
C TRP A 274 12.87 5.16 12.00
N LYS A 275 11.92 5.76 12.72
CA LYS A 275 10.85 5.05 13.46
C LYS A 275 9.47 5.17 12.81
N SER A 276 9.36 5.84 11.67
CA SER A 276 8.08 6.27 11.11
C SER A 276 7.35 5.19 10.30
N THR A 277 8.00 4.09 9.96
CA THR A 277 7.44 3.08 9.06
C THR A 277 7.45 1.70 9.72
N LEU A 278 6.27 1.10 9.85
CA LEU A 278 6.08 -0.29 10.24
C LEU A 278 5.91 -1.18 9.01
N TYR A 279 6.21 -2.46 9.15
CA TYR A 279 6.13 -3.47 8.10
C TYR A 279 5.50 -4.75 8.65
N ASN A 280 4.60 -5.37 7.90
CA ASN A 280 4.13 -6.73 8.15
C ASN A 280 3.45 -7.31 6.91
N GLU A 281 2.86 -8.49 7.06
CA GLU A 281 2.06 -9.17 6.05
C GLU A 281 0.60 -9.31 6.49
N ASP A 282 -0.29 -9.30 5.52
CA ASP A 282 -1.70 -9.63 5.69
C ASP A 282 -2.09 -10.68 4.66
N THR A 283 -2.90 -11.64 5.10
CA THR A 283 -3.58 -12.59 4.25
C THR A 283 -5.07 -12.34 4.33
N PHE A 284 -5.73 -12.18 3.19
CA PHE A 284 -7.18 -12.00 3.13
C PHE A 284 -7.88 -13.17 2.43
N THR A 285 -9.04 -13.55 2.95
CA THR A 285 -9.92 -14.59 2.41
C THR A 285 -11.36 -14.08 2.31
N HIS A 286 -12.16 -14.67 1.42
CA HIS A 286 -13.60 -14.40 1.35
C HIS A 286 -14.37 -14.93 2.56
N THR A 287 -13.83 -15.96 3.22
CA THR A 287 -14.41 -16.52 4.45
C THR A 287 -13.85 -15.80 5.66
N GLU A 288 -14.74 -15.37 6.54
CA GLU A 288 -14.38 -14.80 7.83
C GLU A 288 -13.81 -15.89 8.76
N THR A 289 -12.61 -15.67 9.28
CA THR A 289 -11.94 -16.59 10.22
C THR A 289 -11.82 -16.02 11.64
N THR A 290 -11.87 -14.69 11.76
CA THR A 290 -11.72 -13.97 13.03
C THR A 290 -12.81 -12.90 13.14
N PRO A 291 -13.60 -12.86 14.22
CA PRO A 291 -14.60 -11.82 14.44
C PRO A 291 -13.97 -10.43 14.47
N GLY A 292 -14.71 -9.42 14.00
CA GLY A 292 -14.26 -8.04 13.99
C GLY A 292 -15.34 -7.10 13.47
N PRO A 293 -15.00 -5.84 13.15
CA PRO A 293 -15.96 -4.86 12.68
C PRO A 293 -16.47 -5.19 11.28
N ARG A 294 -17.77 -5.01 11.07
CA ARG A 294 -18.48 -5.35 9.83
C ARG A 294 -19.36 -4.21 9.39
N LYS A 295 -19.37 -3.98 8.08
CA LYS A 295 -20.29 -3.03 7.43
C LYS A 295 -21.75 -3.37 7.72
N LYS A 296 -22.12 -4.66 7.61
CA LYS A 296 -23.51 -5.12 7.80
C LYS A 296 -24.06 -4.85 9.21
N ASP A 297 -23.17 -4.75 10.20
CA ASP A 297 -23.52 -4.56 11.61
C ASP A 297 -23.29 -3.11 12.05
N ASP A 298 -22.92 -2.22 11.12
CA ASP A 298 -22.48 -0.84 11.36
C ASP A 298 -21.45 -0.71 12.49
N THR A 299 -20.53 -1.68 12.56
CA THR A 299 -19.45 -1.68 13.53
C THR A 299 -18.17 -1.14 12.91
N HIS A 300 -17.41 -0.39 13.69
CA HIS A 300 -16.15 0.23 13.30
C HIS A 300 -15.04 -0.21 14.25
N THR A 301 -13.81 0.30 14.07
CA THR A 301 -12.63 -0.11 14.83
C THR A 301 -12.98 -0.36 16.29
N PRO A 302 -12.74 -1.57 16.83
CA PRO A 302 -13.20 -1.92 18.16
C PRO A 302 -12.62 -0.96 19.17
N ASP A 303 -13.48 -0.33 19.97
CA ASP A 303 -13.08 0.43 21.14
C ASP A 303 -12.44 -0.55 22.13
N ARG A 304 -11.11 -0.64 22.11
CA ARG A 304 -10.35 -1.40 23.11
C ARG A 304 -10.22 -0.53 24.35
N ASP A 305 -11.35 -0.28 25.01
CA ASP A 305 -11.29 -0.11 26.45
C ASP A 305 -10.55 -1.33 27.02
N ASP A 306 -9.60 -1.15 27.93
CA ASP A 306 -8.78 -2.19 28.59
C ASP A 306 -9.57 -3.27 29.36
N LYS A 307 -10.86 -3.42 29.08
CA LYS A 307 -11.71 -4.51 29.57
C LYS A 307 -11.93 -5.48 28.42
N ASN A 308 -11.45 -6.71 28.61
CA ASN A 308 -11.72 -7.94 27.85
C ASN A 308 -12.70 -7.79 26.68
N PRO A 309 -12.35 -8.26 25.47
CA PRO A 309 -13.23 -8.17 24.31
C PRO A 309 -14.63 -8.66 24.68
N ARG A 310 -15.62 -7.77 24.53
CA ARG A 310 -17.02 -8.18 24.63
C ARG A 310 -17.26 -9.15 23.49
N ALA A 311 -17.35 -10.44 23.81
CA ALA A 311 -17.81 -11.45 22.89
C ALA A 311 -19.12 -10.94 22.26
N CYS A 312 -19.18 -10.92 20.93
CA CYS A 312 -20.39 -10.63 20.20
C CYS A 312 -21.52 -11.51 20.78
N LYS A 313 -22.60 -10.88 21.26
CA LYS A 313 -23.78 -11.60 21.74
C LYS A 313 -24.46 -12.26 20.54
N GLY A 314 -24.07 -13.50 20.25
CA GLY A 314 -24.68 -14.28 19.18
C GLY A 314 -23.88 -15.50 18.80
N TYR A 315 -23.70 -16.43 19.74
CA TYR A 315 -23.81 -17.89 19.58
C TYR A 315 -23.26 -18.54 20.85
N GLN A 316 -24.13 -19.22 21.62
CA GLN A 316 -23.72 -20.08 22.72
C GLN A 316 -22.95 -21.28 22.15
N LEU A 317 -21.63 -21.27 22.28
CA LEU A 317 -20.83 -22.49 22.24
C LEU A 317 -20.48 -22.85 23.68
N LEU A 318 -21.16 -23.87 24.18
CA LEU A 318 -20.84 -24.56 25.42
C LEU A 318 -19.46 -25.22 25.27
N PHE A 319 -18.40 -24.57 25.77
CA PHE A 319 -17.15 -25.27 26.06
C PHE A 319 -17.07 -25.59 27.55
N SER A 320 -17.21 -26.89 27.83
CA SER A 320 -16.99 -27.51 29.14
C SER A 320 -15.51 -27.40 29.50
N PHE A 321 -15.21 -26.74 30.62
CA PHE A 321 -13.90 -26.82 31.27
C PHE A 321 -13.82 -28.14 32.02
N THR A 322 -13.02 -29.10 31.53
CA THR A 322 -12.51 -30.19 32.37
C THR A 322 -11.14 -30.67 31.89
N LEU A 323 -10.20 -30.65 32.84
CA LEU A 323 -9.02 -31.51 32.99
C LEU A 323 -7.81 -31.27 32.07
N LEU A 324 -6.77 -30.64 32.64
CA LEU A 324 -5.40 -31.14 32.55
C LEU A 324 -4.57 -30.65 33.75
N SER A 325 -4.55 -31.47 34.80
CA SER A 325 -3.55 -31.45 35.85
C SER A 325 -2.98 -32.86 36.01
N LEU A 326 -1.65 -32.93 36.18
CA LEU A 326 -0.77 -34.08 36.43
C LEU A 326 -0.30 -34.89 35.21
N SER A 327 0.96 -34.66 34.81
CA SER A 327 2.03 -35.62 35.17
C SER A 327 3.41 -34.92 35.18
N MET A 328 4.08 -35.03 36.32
CA MET A 328 5.50 -34.79 36.56
C MET A 328 6.22 -36.15 36.53
N LEU A 329 7.56 -36.12 36.40
CA LEU A 329 8.54 -37.22 36.30
C LEU A 329 8.73 -37.71 34.85
N SER A 330 9.92 -37.71 34.24
CA SER A 330 11.29 -37.74 34.78
C SER A 330 12.29 -37.43 33.65
N SER A 331 13.24 -36.51 33.86
CA SER A 331 14.48 -36.46 33.07
C SER A 331 15.67 -36.06 33.94
N LEU A 332 16.26 -37.08 34.55
CA LEU A 332 17.64 -37.09 35.04
C LEU A 332 18.38 -38.11 34.19
N VAL A 333 19.15 -37.67 33.18
CA VAL A 333 20.36 -38.38 32.76
C VAL A 333 21.38 -37.35 32.27
N GLN A 334 22.53 -37.40 32.92
CA GLN A 334 23.74 -36.60 32.72
C GLN A 334 24.48 -36.97 31.43
N TRP A 335 25.19 -35.96 30.95
CA TRP A 335 26.35 -35.98 30.06
C TRP A 335 27.27 -37.21 30.22
N TYR A 336 27.62 -37.81 29.07
CA TYR A 336 28.99 -38.18 28.68
C TYR A 336 29.12 -37.95 27.17
#